data_AF-A0A7C0UZ13-F1
#
_entry.id   AF-A0A7C0UZ13-F1
#
_cell.length_a   1.000
_cell.length_b   1.000
_cell.length_c   1.000
_cell.angle_alpha   90.00
_cell.angle_beta   90.00
_cell.angle_gamma   90.00
#
_symmetry.space_group_name_H-M   'P 1'
#
loop_
_entity.id
_entity.type
_entity.pdbx_description
1 polymer ?
#
loop_
_entity_poly.entity_id
_entity_poly.type
_entity_poly.pdbx_seq_one_letter_code
_entity_poly.pdbx_strand_id
1 'polypeptide(L)'
;MKSTGRKIPLKPRIRRAIAIPSSLFIDDKEPIKTHKVGFLARIAAIFRIEEISVFLDGEERNAYFIKDVLNYVNVPQYLRKRTIPLKRTLRYVGVLPPLRTPHHPDAYGKGFVCEYREGIVLKRKGDTLLIDAGLE
;
A
#
# COMPACT_ATOMS: atom_id res chain seq x y z
N MET A 1 8.40 -22.01 -19.86
CA MET A 1 7.52 -20.91 -20.29
C MET A 1 8.18 -19.59 -19.92
N LYS A 2 8.54 -18.73 -20.88
CA LYS A 2 9.13 -17.42 -20.59
C LYS A 2 8.08 -16.56 -19.89
N SER A 3 8.37 -16.10 -18.66
CA SER A 3 7.48 -15.24 -17.89
C SER A 3 7.27 -13.91 -18.63
N THR A 4 6.08 -13.71 -19.20
CA THR A 4 5.63 -12.49 -19.88
C THR A 4 5.23 -11.41 -18.87
N GLY A 5 6.07 -11.17 -17.86
CA GLY A 5 5.85 -10.12 -16.87
C GLY A 5 6.16 -8.74 -17.45
N ARG A 6 5.47 -7.71 -16.96
CA ARG A 6 5.76 -6.32 -17.35
C ARG A 6 7.11 -5.90 -16.79
N LYS A 7 7.93 -5.20 -17.58
CA LYS A 7 9.16 -4.58 -17.07
C LYS A 7 8.79 -3.44 -16.11
N ILE A 8 9.48 -3.34 -14.97
CA ILE A 8 9.28 -2.25 -14.01
C ILE A 8 9.67 -0.93 -14.70
N PRO A 9 8.79 0.10 -14.68
CA PRO A 9 9.13 1.40 -15.27
C PRO A 9 10.24 2.06 -14.45
N LEU A 10 11.11 2.83 -15.11
CA LEU A 10 12.12 3.62 -14.43
C LEU A 10 11.47 4.60 -13.44
N LYS A 11 12.17 4.85 -12.32
CA LYS A 11 11.75 5.82 -11.32
C LYS A 11 11.59 7.21 -12.00
N PRO A 12 10.48 7.94 -11.74
CA PRO A 12 10.34 9.32 -12.21
C PRO A 12 11.53 10.18 -11.77
N ARG A 13 12.02 11.07 -12.65
CA ARG A 13 13.08 12.04 -12.30
C ARG A 13 12.60 13.09 -11.30
N ILE A 14 11.33 13.46 -11.38
CA ILE A 14 10.69 14.45 -10.50
C ILE A 14 9.84 13.70 -9.49
N ARG A 15 10.11 13.94 -8.21
CA ARG A 15 9.31 13.43 -7.09
C ARG A 15 7.92 14.06 -7.15
N ARG A 16 6.88 13.24 -7.08
CA ARG A 16 5.48 13.71 -7.06
C ARG A 16 4.88 13.44 -5.70
N ALA A 17 4.29 14.47 -5.10
CA ALA A 17 3.59 14.39 -3.84
C ALA A 17 2.20 15.01 -3.99
N ILE A 18 1.24 14.54 -3.21
CA ILE A 18 -0.08 15.17 -3.09
C ILE A 18 -0.39 15.41 -1.62
N ALA A 19 -1.10 16.50 -1.34
CA ALA A 19 -1.66 16.78 -0.03
C ALA A 19 -3.18 16.63 -0.10
N ILE A 20 -3.77 15.91 0.85
CA ILE A 20 -5.23 15.70 0.92
C ILE A 20 -5.76 16.14 2.29
N PRO A 21 -6.98 16.71 2.33
CA PRO A 21 -7.60 17.10 3.58
C PRO A 21 -8.02 15.89 4.40
N SER A 22 -7.94 16.00 5.72
CA SER A 22 -8.51 15.05 6.67
C SER A 22 -10.03 14.96 6.62
N SER A 23 -10.73 15.97 6.10
CA SER A 23 -12.18 15.99 5.90
C SER A 23 -12.64 15.16 4.69
N LEU A 24 -11.71 14.63 3.89
CA LEU A 24 -12.02 13.83 2.71
C LEU A 24 -12.89 12.61 3.08
N PHE A 25 -14.02 12.47 2.39
CA PHE A 25 -14.99 11.38 2.59
C PHE A 25 -15.56 11.31 4.02
N ILE A 26 -15.59 12.41 4.77
CA ILE A 26 -16.07 12.40 6.16
C ILE A 26 -17.53 11.95 6.27
N ASP A 27 -18.38 12.40 5.35
CA ASP A 27 -19.83 12.11 5.30
C ASP A 27 -20.17 10.72 4.76
N ASP A 28 -19.20 10.02 4.19
CA ASP A 28 -19.42 8.69 3.63
C ASP A 28 -19.51 7.62 4.73
N LYS A 29 -20.46 6.69 4.59
CA LYS A 29 -20.55 5.53 5.47
C LYS A 29 -19.58 4.43 5.03
N GLU A 30 -19.03 3.68 5.98
CA GLU A 30 -18.33 2.43 5.68
C GLU A 30 -19.35 1.38 5.19
N PRO A 31 -19.03 0.55 4.17
CA PRO A 31 -17.69 0.33 3.58
C PRO A 31 -17.34 1.27 2.41
N ILE A 32 -18.27 2.11 1.93
CA ILE A 32 -18.06 2.98 0.76
C ILE A 32 -16.88 3.94 0.98
N LYS A 33 -16.78 4.51 2.18
CA LYS A 33 -15.66 5.36 2.59
C LYS A 33 -14.30 4.69 2.39
N THR A 34 -14.16 3.44 2.85
CA THR A 34 -12.93 2.63 2.69
C THR A 34 -12.62 2.39 1.21
N HIS A 35 -13.64 2.09 0.40
CA HIS A 35 -13.47 1.89 -1.04
C HIS A 35 -12.97 3.16 -1.74
N LYS A 36 -13.52 4.34 -1.42
CA LYS A 36 -13.09 5.62 -1.98
C LYS A 36 -11.63 5.96 -1.64
N VAL A 37 -11.21 5.74 -0.39
CA VAL A 37 -9.78 5.89 0.00
C VAL A 37 -8.90 4.90 -0.76
N GLY A 38 -9.34 3.65 -0.93
CA GLY A 38 -8.63 2.67 -1.75
C GLY A 38 -8.53 3.07 -3.22
N PHE A 39 -9.57 3.69 -3.78
CA PHE A 39 -9.56 4.20 -5.15
C PHE A 39 -8.60 5.37 -5.31
N LEU A 40 -8.55 6.28 -4.32
CA LEU A 40 -7.55 7.35 -4.25
C LEU A 40 -6.12 6.77 -4.27
N ALA A 41 -5.84 5.74 -3.45
CA ALA A 41 -4.54 5.08 -3.43
C ALA A 41 -4.20 4.46 -4.80
N ARG A 42 -5.19 3.86 -5.48
CA ARG A 42 -5.01 3.31 -6.83
C ARG A 42 -4.67 4.38 -7.86
N ILE A 43 -5.36 5.52 -7.83
CA ILE A 43 -5.03 6.67 -8.69
C ILE A 43 -3.60 7.15 -8.41
N ALA A 44 -3.24 7.33 -7.13
CA ALA A 44 -1.90 7.75 -6.74
C ALA A 44 -0.82 6.78 -7.25
N ALA A 45 -1.07 5.47 -7.18
CA ALA A 45 -0.18 4.45 -7.74
C ALA A 45 -0.04 4.54 -9.26
N ILE A 46 -1.14 4.76 -10.00
CA ILE A 46 -1.13 4.93 -11.47
C ILE A 46 -0.25 6.12 -11.87
N PHE A 47 -0.40 7.25 -11.18
CA PHE A 47 0.38 8.46 -11.46
C PHE A 47 1.80 8.44 -10.87
N ARG A 48 2.17 7.35 -10.18
CA ARG A 48 3.46 7.18 -9.49
C ARG A 48 3.73 8.34 -8.54
N ILE A 49 2.75 8.62 -7.68
CA ILE A 49 2.90 9.50 -6.52
C ILE A 49 3.77 8.79 -5.48
N GLU A 50 4.79 9.49 -4.97
CA GLU A 50 5.73 8.96 -3.96
C GLU A 50 5.34 9.34 -2.53
N GLU A 51 4.51 10.37 -2.35
CA GLU A 51 4.07 10.84 -1.04
C GLU A 51 2.61 11.31 -1.07
N ILE A 52 1.84 10.85 -0.09
CA ILE A 52 0.49 11.36 0.19
C ILE A 52 0.51 11.92 1.61
N SER A 53 0.42 13.25 1.74
CA SER A 53 0.39 13.93 3.03
C SER A 53 -1.07 14.23 3.40
N VAL A 54 -1.53 13.81 4.57
CA VAL A 54 -2.87 14.14 5.07
C VAL A 54 -2.75 15.33 6.01
N PHE A 55 -3.30 16.48 5.62
CA PHE A 55 -3.30 17.68 6.48
C PHE A 55 -4.61 17.78 7.26
N LEU A 56 -4.54 18.33 8.47
CA LEU A 56 -5.69 18.44 9.36
C LEU A 56 -6.51 19.70 9.02
N ASP A 57 -7.76 19.47 8.62
CA ASP A 57 -8.77 20.48 8.30
C ASP A 57 -10.17 20.08 8.82
N GLY A 58 -10.24 19.01 9.61
CA GLY A 58 -11.46 18.41 10.13
C GLY A 58 -11.15 17.47 11.29
N GLU A 59 -11.87 16.35 11.40
CA GLU A 59 -11.69 15.42 12.52
C GLU A 59 -10.39 14.61 12.42
N GLU A 60 -9.59 14.65 13.49
CA GLU A 60 -8.34 13.89 13.64
C GLU A 60 -8.57 12.37 13.46
N ARG A 61 -9.72 11.87 13.94
CA ARG A 61 -10.12 10.47 13.78
C ARG A 61 -10.23 10.06 12.31
N ASN A 62 -10.72 10.95 11.45
CA ASN A 62 -10.79 10.67 10.01
C ASN A 62 -9.40 10.68 9.37
N ALA A 63 -8.51 11.58 9.80
CA ALA A 63 -7.12 11.59 9.37
C ALA A 63 -6.43 10.25 9.67
N TYR A 64 -6.61 9.71 10.89
CA TYR A 64 -6.07 8.39 11.27
C TYR A 64 -6.67 7.26 10.43
N PHE A 65 -7.98 7.29 10.18
CA PHE A 65 -8.63 6.32 9.31
C PHE A 65 -8.05 6.32 7.89
N ILE A 66 -7.93 7.50 7.26
CA ILE A 66 -7.35 7.63 5.91
C ILE A 66 -5.91 7.10 5.91
N LYS A 67 -5.09 7.53 6.89
CA LYS A 67 -3.70 7.09 7.03
C LYS A 67 -3.58 5.57 7.19
N ASP A 68 -4.43 4.97 8.02
CA ASP A 68 -4.45 3.52 8.23
C ASP A 68 -4.78 2.76 6.94
N VAL A 69 -5.82 3.20 6.21
CA VAL A 69 -6.21 2.57 4.95
C VAL A 69 -5.13 2.73 3.88
N LEU A 70 -4.55 3.93 3.71
CA LEU A 70 -3.46 4.16 2.76
C LEU A 70 -2.24 3.31 3.08
N ASN A 71 -1.84 3.22 4.35
CA ASN A 71 -0.74 2.36 4.79
C ASN A 71 -1.04 0.88 4.52
N TYR A 72 -2.26 0.43 4.79
CA TYR A 72 -2.66 -0.95 4.53
C TYR A 72 -2.56 -1.32 3.05
N VAL A 73 -3.01 -0.41 2.19
CA VAL A 73 -2.97 -0.61 0.74
C VAL A 73 -1.52 -0.63 0.23
N ASN A 74 -0.65 0.22 0.77
CA ASN A 74 0.76 0.32 0.39
C ASN A 74 1.58 -0.95 0.75
N VAL A 75 1.35 -1.54 1.92
CA VAL A 75 2.09 -2.72 2.38
C VAL A 75 1.81 -3.96 1.49
N PRO A 76 2.85 -4.66 0.99
CA PRO A 76 2.70 -5.89 0.22
C PRO A 76 1.92 -6.97 0.96
N GLN A 77 1.12 -7.75 0.22
CA GLN A 77 0.19 -8.73 0.81
C GLN A 77 0.84 -9.72 1.78
N TYR A 78 2.05 -10.20 1.49
CA TYR A 78 2.80 -11.15 2.33
C TYR A 78 3.32 -10.54 3.64
N LEU A 79 3.48 -9.21 3.73
CA LEU A 79 3.96 -8.52 4.92
C LEU A 79 2.83 -8.03 5.84
N ARG A 80 1.60 -7.92 5.34
CA ARG A 80 0.47 -7.30 6.07
C ARG A 80 0.21 -7.97 7.42
N LYS A 81 0.19 -9.30 7.46
CA LYS A 81 -0.09 -10.06 8.70
C LYS A 81 0.95 -9.81 9.81
N ARG A 82 2.17 -9.42 9.45
CA ARG A 82 3.27 -9.17 10.41
C ARG A 82 3.44 -7.69 10.77
N THR A 83 3.09 -6.78 9.88
CA THR A 83 3.35 -5.33 10.04
C THR A 83 2.14 -4.55 10.51
N ILE A 84 0.93 -5.02 10.19
CA ILE A 84 -0.29 -4.26 10.44
C ILE A 84 -1.07 -4.91 11.57
N PRO A 85 -1.24 -4.22 12.71
CA PRO A 85 -2.08 -4.72 13.80
C PRO A 85 -3.56 -4.71 13.39
N LEU A 86 -4.36 -5.51 14.06
CA LEU A 86 -5.82 -5.48 13.92
C LEU A 86 -6.35 -4.14 14.47
N LYS A 87 -6.94 -3.32 13.60
CA LYS A 87 -7.53 -2.03 13.95
C LYS A 87 -8.99 -1.97 13.51
N ARG A 88 -9.83 -1.25 14.27
CA ARG A 88 -11.24 -1.01 13.90
C ARG A 88 -11.36 -0.24 12.59
N THR A 89 -10.45 0.70 12.32
CA THR A 89 -10.34 1.47 11.07
C THR A 89 -10.14 0.59 9.83
N LEU A 90 -9.62 -0.63 10.02
CA LEU A 90 -9.31 -1.58 8.95
C LEU A 90 -10.37 -2.68 8.82
N ARG A 91 -11.54 -2.56 9.47
CA ARG A 91 -12.59 -3.59 9.43
C ARG A 91 -13.03 -3.94 8.00
N TYR A 92 -13.10 -2.95 7.12
CA TYR A 92 -13.65 -3.10 5.77
C TYR A 92 -12.57 -3.17 4.68
N VAL A 93 -11.31 -3.45 5.02
CA VAL A 93 -10.21 -3.51 4.02
C VAL A 93 -10.41 -4.55 2.91
N GLY A 94 -11.35 -5.49 3.08
CA GLY A 94 -11.74 -6.45 2.03
C GLY A 94 -12.35 -5.81 0.77
N VAL A 95 -12.88 -4.59 0.85
CA VAL A 95 -13.47 -3.88 -0.30
C VAL A 95 -12.45 -3.07 -1.11
N LEU A 96 -11.19 -3.07 -0.69
CA LEU A 96 -10.14 -2.26 -1.32
C LEU A 96 -9.78 -2.80 -2.70
N PRO A 97 -9.65 -1.91 -3.71
CA PRO A 97 -9.20 -2.33 -5.03
C PRO A 97 -7.72 -2.75 -4.98
N PRO A 98 -7.30 -3.71 -5.83
CA PRO A 98 -5.89 -4.08 -5.93
C PRO A 98 -5.06 -2.94 -6.56
N LEU A 99 -3.91 -2.62 -5.97
CA LEU A 99 -2.97 -1.64 -6.54
C LEU A 99 -2.20 -2.19 -7.74
N ARG A 100 -1.72 -3.43 -7.65
CA ARG A 100 -0.81 -4.07 -8.64
C ARG A 100 0.44 -3.21 -8.94
N THR A 101 1.01 -2.60 -7.91
CA THR A 101 2.28 -1.86 -7.99
C THR A 101 3.48 -2.81 -8.08
N PRO A 102 4.66 -2.36 -8.56
CA PRO A 102 5.84 -3.21 -8.69
C PRO A 102 6.27 -3.96 -7.42
N HIS A 103 6.10 -3.35 -6.24
CA HIS A 103 6.44 -3.95 -4.94
C HIS A 103 5.37 -4.95 -4.45
N HIS A 104 4.25 -5.12 -5.17
CA HIS A 104 3.24 -6.16 -4.95
C HIS A 104 3.42 -7.25 -6.01
N PRO A 105 4.26 -8.27 -5.78
CA PRO A 105 4.48 -9.35 -6.73
C PRO A 105 3.16 -10.07 -7.03
N ASP A 106 2.89 -10.30 -8.32
CA ASP A 106 1.73 -11.06 -8.77
C ASP A 106 2.10 -12.53 -8.88
N ALA A 107 1.38 -13.39 -8.17
CA ALA A 107 1.56 -14.84 -8.21
C ALA A 107 1.16 -15.45 -9.58
N TYR A 108 0.35 -14.77 -10.38
CA TYR A 108 -0.27 -15.31 -11.60
C TYR A 108 0.38 -14.84 -12.91
N GLY A 109 1.57 -14.23 -12.84
CA GLY A 109 2.36 -13.87 -14.02
C GLY A 109 1.81 -12.74 -14.90
N LYS A 110 0.80 -11.99 -14.44
CA LYS A 110 0.25 -10.81 -15.14
C LYS A 110 0.80 -9.48 -14.60
N GLY A 111 1.58 -9.53 -13.52
CA GLY A 111 2.20 -8.37 -12.86
C GLY A 111 3.57 -8.01 -13.43
N PHE A 112 4.29 -7.20 -12.65
CA PHE A 112 5.68 -6.83 -12.96
C PHE A 112 6.63 -7.98 -12.63
N VAL A 113 7.69 -8.14 -13.43
CA VAL A 113 8.82 -9.00 -13.05
C VAL A 113 9.49 -8.35 -11.85
N CYS A 114 9.39 -9.01 -10.70
CA CYS A 114 9.82 -8.44 -9.42
C CYS A 114 11.31 -8.73 -9.21
N GLU A 115 12.18 -7.79 -9.58
CA GLU A 115 13.64 -7.89 -9.33
C GLU A 115 13.97 -7.70 -7.83
N TYR A 116 13.22 -6.84 -7.15
CA TYR A 116 13.42 -6.49 -5.75
C TYR A 116 12.14 -6.76 -4.96
N ARG A 117 12.28 -7.26 -3.73
CA ARG A 117 11.15 -7.48 -2.80
C ARG A 117 11.38 -6.73 -1.51
N GLU A 118 10.29 -6.28 -0.91
CA GLU A 118 10.32 -5.78 0.46
C GLU A 118 10.45 -6.97 1.41
N GLY A 119 11.18 -6.78 2.51
CA GLY A 119 11.36 -7.83 3.50
C GLY A 119 11.39 -7.29 4.91
N ILE A 120 10.95 -8.10 5.86
CA ILE A 120 11.01 -7.79 7.29
C ILE A 120 12.10 -8.62 7.93
N VAL A 121 12.97 -7.96 8.70
CA VAL A 121 13.95 -8.65 9.54
C VAL A 121 13.21 -9.34 10.69
N LEU A 122 13.25 -10.67 10.72
CA LEU A 122 12.64 -11.49 11.76
C LEU A 122 13.54 -11.62 12.98
N LYS A 123 14.82 -11.94 12.76
CA LYS A 123 15.80 -12.23 13.83
C LYS A 123 17.21 -11.92 13.36
N ARG A 124 18.08 -11.58 14.32
CA ARG A 124 19.53 -11.51 14.12
C ARG A 124 20.18 -12.76 14.73
N LYS A 125 21.07 -13.42 13.99
CA LYS A 125 21.91 -14.53 14.45
C LYS A 125 23.37 -14.19 14.21
N GLY A 126 24.04 -13.68 15.25
CA GLY A 126 25.40 -13.14 15.12
C GLY A 126 25.45 -12.00 14.10
N ASP A 127 26.21 -12.19 13.03
CA ASP A 127 26.34 -11.23 11.92
C ASP A 127 25.36 -11.46 10.76
N THR A 128 24.45 -12.42 10.89
CA THR A 128 23.42 -12.71 9.87
C THR A 128 22.04 -12.22 10.30
N LEU A 129 21.23 -11.79 9.33
CA LEU A 129 19.83 -11.37 9.52
C LEU A 129 18.91 -12.34 8.79
N LEU A 130 17.92 -12.86 9.49
CA LEU A 130 16.84 -13.64 8.90
C LEU A 130 15.75 -12.69 8.41
N ILE A 131 15.42 -12.72 7.11
CA ILE A 131 14.47 -11.81 6.47
C ILE A 131 13.31 -12.61 5.87
N ASP A 132 12.07 -12.18 6.12
CA ASP A 132 10.87 -12.66 5.44
C ASP A 132 10.56 -11.74 4.26
N ALA A 133 10.72 -12.24 3.03
CA ALA A 133 10.44 -11.54 1.78
C ALA A 133 9.29 -12.18 0.98
N GLY A 134 8.45 -13.01 1.63
CA GLY A 134 7.36 -13.72 0.96
C GLY A 134 7.83 -14.69 -0.13
N LEU A 135 8.99 -15.31 0.10
CA LEU A 135 9.53 -16.42 -0.67
C LEU A 135 9.34 -17.68 0.19
N GLU A 136 8.47 -18.59 -0.26
CA GLU A 136 8.47 -20.00 0.18
C GLU A 136 9.37 -20.80 -0.75
#